data_AF-A0A5S4ZNI7-F1
#
_entry.id   AF-A0A5S4ZNI7-F1
#
_cell.length_a   1.000
_cell.length_b   1.000
_cell.length_c   1.000
_cell.angle_alpha   90.00
_cell.angle_beta   90.00
_cell.angle_gamma   90.00
#
_symmetry.space_group_name_H-M   'P 1'
#
loop_
_entity.id
_entity.type
_entity.pdbx_description
1 polymer ?
#
loop_
_entity_poly.entity_id
_entity_poly.type
_entity_poly.pdbx_seq_one_letter_code
_entity_poly.pdbx_strand_id
1 'polypeptide(L)'
;MYNILINIYNSIHNVESRLNHLECKYPDIVKEDDVNKVYKLLAELGEETNALGNLINALLQLSPPTLEIISNLLNNELDNNSEEVTRDLLMVKKIVDKLLVLRTENREI
;
A
#
# COMPACT_ATOMS: atom_id res chain seq x y z
N MET A 1 10.91 3.98 0.12
CA MET A 1 9.56 3.36 0.06
C MET A 1 9.42 2.22 1.07
N TYR A 2 10.37 1.28 1.15
CA TYR A 2 10.36 0.17 2.12
C TYR A 2 10.19 0.62 3.59
N ASN A 3 10.95 1.63 4.03
CA ASN A 3 10.82 2.19 5.38
C ASN A 3 9.44 2.80 5.67
N ILE A 4 8.74 3.31 4.66
CA ILE A 4 7.41 3.93 4.86
C ILE A 4 6.36 2.84 5.10
N LEU A 5 6.40 1.75 4.32
CA LEU A 5 5.46 0.63 4.49
C LEU A 5 5.67 -0.08 5.83
N ILE A 6 6.92 -0.28 6.24
CA ILE A 6 7.25 -0.82 7.57
C ILE A 6 6.72 0.10 8.67
N ASN A 7 6.88 1.42 8.53
CA ASN A 7 6.37 2.38 9.52
C ASN A 7 4.84 2.37 9.59
N ILE A 8 4.14 2.23 8.46
CA ILE A 8 2.68 2.09 8.42
C ILE A 8 2.27 0.79 9.13
N TYR A 9 2.89 -0.34 8.79
CA TYR A 9 2.61 -1.63 9.41
C TYR A 9 2.81 -1.59 10.94
N ASN A 10 3.93 -1.03 11.39
CA ASN A 10 4.21 -0.86 12.82
C ASN A 10 3.20 0.07 13.52
N SER A 11 2.73 1.11 12.81
CA SER A 11 1.72 2.03 13.34
C SER A 11 0.35 1.36 13.49
N ILE A 12 -0.06 0.55 12.49
CA ILE A 12 -1.28 -0.27 12.56
C ILE A 12 -1.20 -1.19 13.77
N HIS A 13 -0.10 -1.93 13.90
CA HIS A 13 0.09 -2.86 15.01
C HIS A 13 0.07 -2.18 16.39
N ASN A 14 0.64 -0.98 16.50
CA ASN A 14 0.57 -0.19 17.73
C ASN A 14 -0.87 0.24 18.06
N VAL A 15 -1.66 0.62 17.06
CA VAL A 15 -3.08 0.97 17.26
C VAL A 15 -3.88 -0.26 17.70
N GLU A 16 -3.69 -1.41 17.06
CA GLU A 16 -4.31 -2.68 17.47
C GLU A 16 -4.00 -3.02 18.93
N SER A 17 -2.72 -2.94 19.33
CA SER A 17 -2.29 -3.21 20.70
C SER A 17 -2.95 -2.27 21.72
N ARG A 18 -3.07 -0.97 21.39
CA ARG A 18 -3.71 0.02 22.26
C ARG A 18 -5.21 -0.18 22.37
N LEU A 19 -5.88 -0.60 21.30
CA LEU A 19 -7.30 -0.95 21.32
C LEU A 19 -7.55 -2.16 22.22
N ASN A 20 -6.69 -3.18 22.13
CA ASN A 20 -6.78 -4.37 22.98
C ASN A 20 -6.64 -4.03 24.45
N HIS A 21 -5.69 -3.16 24.78
CA HIS A 21 -5.55 -2.68 26.14
C HIS A 21 -6.79 -1.92 26.64
N LEU A 22 -7.43 -1.12 25.77
CA LEU A 22 -8.61 -0.33 26.11
C LEU A 22 -9.84 -1.22 26.37
N GLU A 23 -10.05 -2.23 25.52
CA GLU A 23 -11.10 -3.24 25.66
C GLU A 23 -10.94 -4.03 26.96
N CYS A 24 -9.72 -4.49 27.26
CA CYS A 24 -9.43 -5.20 28.51
C CYS A 24 -9.61 -4.33 29.76
N LYS A 25 -9.29 -3.03 29.68
CA LYS A 25 -9.33 -2.12 30.83
C LYS A 25 -10.71 -1.55 31.11
N TYR A 26 -11.55 -1.40 30.08
CA TYR A 26 -12.87 -0.78 30.18
C TYR A 26 -13.95 -1.59 29.45
N PRO A 27 -14.16 -2.88 29.80
CA PRO A 27 -15.08 -3.76 29.09
C PRO A 27 -16.53 -3.28 29.13
N ASP A 28 -16.93 -2.55 30.18
CA ASP A 28 -18.31 -2.05 30.32
C ASP A 28 -18.59 -0.77 29.52
N ILE A 29 -17.54 -0.09 29.03
CA ILE A 29 -17.64 1.15 28.26
C ILE A 29 -17.49 0.85 26.76
N VAL A 30 -16.65 -0.13 26.45
CA VAL A 30 -16.30 -0.52 25.09
C VAL A 30 -17.31 -1.54 24.59
N LYS A 31 -18.11 -1.16 23.59
CA LYS A 31 -19.02 -2.11 22.94
C LYS A 31 -18.21 -3.06 22.05
N GLU A 32 -18.38 -4.35 22.29
CA GLU A 32 -17.73 -5.43 21.54
C GLU A 32 -17.87 -5.26 20.02
N ASP A 33 -19.05 -4.86 19.54
CA ASP A 33 -19.32 -4.60 18.12
C ASP A 33 -18.49 -3.47 17.50
N ASP A 34 -18.18 -2.43 18.28
CA ASP A 34 -17.45 -1.26 17.76
C ASP A 34 -15.95 -1.56 17.67
N VAL A 35 -15.41 -2.31 18.63
CA VAL A 35 -14.00 -2.72 18.62
C VAL A 35 -13.73 -3.80 17.58
N ASN A 36 -14.62 -4.77 17.42
CA ASN A 36 -14.50 -5.77 16.36
C ASN A 36 -14.49 -5.16 14.95
N LYS A 37 -15.30 -4.12 14.71
CA LYS A 37 -15.26 -3.38 13.43
C LYS A 37 -13.91 -2.69 13.21
N VAL A 38 -13.36 -2.06 14.24
CA VAL A 38 -12.08 -1.37 14.15
C VAL A 38 -10.94 -2.37 13.92
N TYR A 39 -10.91 -3.50 14.62
CA TYR A 39 -9.91 -4.55 14.36
C TYR A 39 -10.00 -5.09 12.94
N LYS A 40 -11.21 -5.33 12.44
CA LYS A 40 -11.40 -5.80 11.07
C LYS A 40 -10.81 -4.81 10.05
N LEU A 41 -11.10 -3.51 10.21
CA LEU A 41 -10.56 -2.47 9.33
C LEU A 41 -9.02 -2.35 9.43
N LEU A 42 -8.45 -2.51 10.63
CA LEU A 42 -7.00 -2.50 10.81
C LEU A 42 -6.32 -3.71 10.18
N ALA A 43 -6.93 -4.89 10.30
CA ALA A 43 -6.47 -6.12 9.66
C ALA A 43 -6.50 -5.99 8.12
N GLU A 44 -7.62 -5.52 7.55
CA GLU A 44 -7.76 -5.25 6.12
C GLU A 44 -6.68 -4.26 5.63
N LEU A 45 -6.47 -3.16 6.36
CA LEU A 45 -5.43 -2.18 6.03
C LEU A 45 -4.01 -2.77 6.11
N GLY A 46 -3.76 -3.66 7.08
CA GLY A 46 -2.49 -4.37 7.22
C GLY A 46 -2.21 -5.29 6.05
N GLU A 47 -3.21 -6.06 5.60
CA GLU A 47 -3.13 -6.93 4.43
C GLU A 47 -2.88 -6.14 3.14
N GLU A 48 -3.63 -5.05 2.92
CA GLU A 48 -3.45 -4.16 1.78
C GLU A 48 -2.04 -3.54 1.75
N THR A 49 -1.54 -3.09 2.91
CA THR A 49 -0.19 -2.52 3.04
C THR A 49 0.88 -3.55 2.69
N ASN A 50 0.71 -4.81 3.11
CA ASN A 50 1.63 -5.89 2.79
C ASN A 50 1.60 -6.27 1.31
N ALA A 51 0.40 -6.38 0.72
CA ALA A 51 0.23 -6.64 -0.70
C ALA A 51 0.90 -5.55 -1.56
N LEU A 52 0.73 -4.28 -1.18
CA LEU A 52 1.40 -3.15 -1.83
C LEU A 52 2.93 -3.24 -1.72
N GLY A 53 3.45 -3.62 -0.56
CA GLY A 53 4.89 -3.84 -0.36
C GLY A 53 5.46 -4.94 -1.25
N ASN A 54 4.74 -6.05 -1.38
CA ASN A 54 5.12 -7.16 -2.26
C ASN A 54 5.11 -6.73 -3.74
N LEU A 55 4.09 -5.97 -4.17
CA LEU A 55 4.02 -5.43 -5.53
C LEU A 55 5.23 -4.53 -5.84
N ILE A 56 5.52 -3.59 -4.94
CA ILE A 56 6.68 -2.69 -5.07
C ILE A 56 7.99 -3.49 -5.15
N ASN A 57 8.15 -4.51 -4.31
CA ASN A 57 9.34 -5.35 -4.32
C ASN A 57 9.49 -6.12 -5.64
N ALA A 58 8.40 -6.69 -6.16
CA ALA A 58 8.41 -7.37 -7.45
C ALA A 58 8.80 -6.41 -8.60
N LEU A 59 8.21 -5.21 -8.63
CA LEU A 59 8.56 -4.18 -9.63
C LEU A 59 10.01 -3.72 -9.51
N LEU A 60 10.55 -3.64 -8.29
CA LEU A 60 11.96 -3.33 -8.03
C LEU A 60 12.94 -4.42 -8.49
N GLN A 61 12.48 -5.62 -8.85
CA GLN A 61 13.35 -6.66 -9.42
C GLN A 61 13.38 -6.64 -10.95
N LEU A 62 12.43 -5.97 -11.60
CA LEU A 62 12.37 -5.87 -13.05
C LEU A 62 13.51 -4.99 -13.59
N SER A 63 13.89 -5.14 -14.85
CA SER A 63 14.86 -4.24 -15.48
C SER A 63 14.24 -2.87 -15.79
N PRO A 64 15.02 -1.77 -15.86
CA PRO A 64 14.47 -0.45 -16.23
C PRO A 64 13.72 -0.44 -17.58
N PRO A 65 14.22 -1.07 -18.66
CA PRO A 65 13.44 -1.19 -19.90
C PRO A 65 12.10 -1.92 -19.71
N THR A 66 12.06 -2.95 -18.86
CA THR A 66 10.80 -3.66 -18.54
C THR A 66 9.81 -2.75 -17.81
N LEU A 67 10.28 -1.91 -16.88
CA LEU A 67 9.43 -0.93 -16.19
C LEU A 67 8.90 0.15 -17.14
N GLU A 68 9.69 0.59 -18.12
CA GLU A 68 9.25 1.53 -19.15
C GLU A 68 8.14 0.92 -20.03
N ILE A 69 8.30 -0.34 -20.44
CA ILE A 69 7.24 -1.07 -21.17
C ILE A 69 5.95 -1.12 -20.35
N ILE A 70 6.04 -1.47 -19.07
CA ILE A 70 4.88 -1.50 -18.16
C ILE A 70 4.25 -0.11 -18.05
N SER A 71 5.05 0.95 -17.88
CA SER A 71 4.54 2.33 -17.80
C SER A 71 3.77 2.73 -19.06
N ASN A 72 4.27 2.36 -20.24
CA ASN A 72 3.60 2.63 -21.51
C ASN A 72 2.31 1.82 -21.68
N LEU A 73 2.29 0.56 -21.27
CA LEU A 73 1.06 -0.25 -21.25
C LEU A 73 0.01 0.37 -20.33
N LEU A 74 0.43 0.81 -19.14
CA LEU A 74 -0.47 1.48 -18.19
C LEU A 74 -1.02 2.81 -18.72
N ASN A 75 -0.21 3.60 -19.43
CA ASN A 75 -0.71 4.82 -20.09
C ASN A 75 -1.80 4.49 -21.12
N ASN A 76 -1.54 3.49 -21.99
CA ASN A 76 -2.50 3.09 -23.01
C ASN A 76 -3.82 2.58 -22.39
N GLU A 77 -3.75 1.85 -21.28
CA GLU A 77 -4.96 1.39 -20.57
C GLU A 77 -5.70 2.53 -19.87
N LEU A 78 -4.99 3.52 -19.31
CA LEU A 78 -5.60 4.69 -18.67
C LEU A 78 -6.27 5.63 -19.69
N ASP A 79 -5.70 5.75 -20.89
CA ASP A 79 -6.23 6.59 -21.96
C ASP A 79 -7.49 5.98 -22.62
N ASN A 80 -7.69 4.66 -22.50
CA ASN A 80 -8.77 3.92 -23.18
C ASN A 80 -9.95 3.51 -22.25
N ASN A 81 -9.87 3.69 -20.93
CA ASN A 81 -10.86 3.16 -19.98
C ASN A 81 -11.68 4.24 -19.23
N SER A 82 -12.93 3.89 -18.88
CA SER A 82 -13.87 4.71 -18.10
C SER A 82 -13.51 4.86 -16.61
N GLU A 83 -14.12 5.84 -15.94
CA GLU A 83 -13.75 6.45 -14.63
C GLU A 83 -13.54 5.51 -13.40
N GLU A 84 -13.93 4.23 -13.46
CA GLU A 84 -13.88 3.33 -12.29
C GLU A 84 -12.66 2.39 -12.31
N VAL A 85 -12.28 1.92 -13.49
CA VAL A 85 -11.05 1.11 -13.72
C VAL A 85 -9.79 1.97 -13.53
N THR A 86 -9.92 3.29 -13.55
CA THR A 86 -8.81 4.24 -13.53
C THR A 86 -8.14 4.39 -12.17
N ARG A 87 -8.79 4.17 -11.01
CA ARG A 87 -8.15 4.46 -9.70
C ARG A 87 -7.00 3.52 -9.34
N ASP A 88 -7.24 2.22 -9.39
CA ASP A 88 -6.22 1.22 -9.02
C ASP A 88 -5.08 1.19 -10.03
N LEU A 89 -5.42 1.26 -11.33
CA LEU A 89 -4.44 1.37 -12.42
C LEU A 89 -3.59 2.64 -12.29
N LEU A 90 -4.18 3.77 -11.90
CA LEU A 90 -3.46 5.03 -11.68
C LEU A 90 -2.57 4.96 -10.43
N MET A 91 -2.95 4.18 -9.41
CA MET A 91 -2.07 3.89 -8.29
C MET A 91 -0.86 3.06 -8.72
N VAL A 92 -1.07 1.99 -9.48
CA VAL A 92 0.03 1.16 -10.03
C VAL A 92 0.95 2.00 -10.91
N LYS A 93 0.38 2.85 -11.77
CA LYS A 93 1.15 3.77 -12.62
C LYS A 93 2.03 4.72 -11.80
N LYS A 94 1.46 5.36 -10.77
CA LYS A 94 2.23 6.23 -9.86
C LYS A 94 3.40 5.50 -9.20
N ILE A 95 3.22 4.22 -8.85
CA ILE A 95 4.30 3.40 -8.28
C ILE A 95 5.39 3.16 -9.32
N VAL A 96 5.03 2.69 -10.52
CA VAL A 96 5.97 2.40 -11.61
C VAL A 96 6.79 3.66 -11.98
N ASP A 97 6.13 4.81 -12.11
CA ASP A 97 6.81 6.07 -12.43
C ASP A 97 7.81 6.49 -11.35
N LYS A 98 7.43 6.37 -10.07
CA LYS A 98 8.35 6.66 -8.95
C LYS A 98 9.56 5.72 -8.95
N LEU A 99 9.35 4.45 -9.28
CA LEU A 99 10.43 3.48 -9.37
C LEU A 99 11.38 3.75 -10.54
N LEU A 100 10.85 4.21 -11.68
CA LEU A 100 11.65 4.67 -12.81
C LEU A 100 12.52 5.87 -12.43
N VAL A 101 11.93 6.91 -11.83
CA VAL A 101 12.66 8.11 -11.37
C VAL A 101 13.80 7.74 -10.41
N LEU A 102 13.49 6.95 -9.38
CA LEU A 102 14.48 6.51 -8.38
C LEU A 102 15.67 5.75 -8.99
N ARG A 103 15.46 5.04 -10.09
CA ARG A 103 16.53 4.28 -10.76
C ARG A 103 17.35 5.11 -11.73
N THR A 104 16.73 6.11 -12.34
CA THR A 104 17.44 7.06 -13.20
C THR A 104 18.34 7.97 -12.37
N GLU A 105 17.87 8.44 -11.22
CA GLU A 105 18.68 9.25 -10.27
C GLU A 105 19.86 8.45 -9.68
N ASN A 106 19.70 7.14 -9.46
CA ASN A 106 20.79 6.27 -8.97
C ASN A 106 21.80 5.84 -10.06
N ARG A 107 21.57 6.16 -11.34
CA ARG A 107 22.51 5.88 -12.44
C ARG A 107 23.54 6.99 -12.65
N GLU A 108 23.41 8.13 -11.99
CA GLU A 108 24.31 9.29 -12.11
C GLU A 108 25.47 9.30 -11.07
N ILE A 109 25.78 8.17 -10.44
CA ILE A 109 26.90 8.02 -9.49
C ILE A 109 27.87 6.93 -9.97
#